data_AF-A0A9W5N203-F1
#
_entry.id   AF-A0A9W5N203-F1
#
_cell.length_a   1.000
_cell.length_b   1.000
_cell.length_c   1.000
_cell.angle_alpha   90.00
_cell.angle_beta   90.00
_cell.angle_gamma   90.00
#
_symmetry.space_group_name_H-M   'P 1'
#
loop_
_entity.id
_entity.type
_entity.pdbx_description
1 polymer ?
#
loop_
_entity_poly.entity_id
_entity_poly.type
_entity_poly.pdbx_seq_one_letter_code
_entity_poly.pdbx_strand_id
1 'polypeptide(L)'
;MFDKCLFLRRLFLVSGMLAFNVSAYGEVLIINTQTLDPATLTVQPSTSNVGTKGRSAQTGSGKKRGEAAPVRSDASFIDSTKALLLERYGYQEKSAAVASRSRLIQDLALKIDEIGRSSASEKMVSELKGIMNQLNTEIGRSSADLSKFELTEFQQLYRAEQQNASQLKQLQAKLNKVPVVSE
;
A
#
# COMPACT_ATOMS: atom_id res chain seq x y z
N MET A 1 8.74 -15.84 -29.68
CA MET A 1 8.28 -15.79 -28.27
C MET A 1 8.21 -14.33 -27.88
N PHE A 2 7.02 -13.72 -27.89
CA PHE A 2 6.83 -12.31 -27.56
C PHE A 2 6.60 -12.15 -26.05
N ASP A 3 7.39 -11.26 -25.44
CA ASP A 3 7.45 -10.93 -24.02
C ASP A 3 6.10 -10.47 -23.44
N LYS A 4 5.48 -11.34 -22.64
CA LYS A 4 4.28 -11.01 -21.85
C LYS A 4 4.57 -9.94 -20.77
N CYS A 5 5.84 -9.74 -20.41
CA CYS A 5 6.28 -8.68 -19.51
C CYS A 5 6.20 -7.28 -20.15
N LEU A 6 6.22 -7.18 -21.49
CA LEU A 6 6.15 -5.89 -22.19
C LEU A 6 4.71 -5.34 -22.24
N PHE A 7 3.70 -6.21 -22.17
CA PHE A 7 2.29 -5.81 -22.24
C PHE A 7 1.84 -5.05 -20.99
N LEU A 8 2.25 -5.48 -19.78
CA LEU A 8 1.97 -4.72 -18.56
C LEU A 8 2.65 -3.35 -18.53
N ARG A 9 3.85 -3.23 -19.12
CA ARG A 9 4.55 -1.94 -19.21
C ARG A 9 3.88 -0.98 -20.19
N ARG A 10 3.18 -1.49 -21.22
CA ARG A 10 2.40 -0.67 -22.16
C ARG A 10 1.01 -0.31 -21.65
N LEU A 11 0.36 -1.16 -20.86
CA LEU A 11 -0.91 -0.79 -20.20
C LEU A 11 -0.71 0.35 -19.18
N PHE A 12 0.43 0.37 -18.48
CA PHE A 12 0.83 1.47 -17.59
C PHE A 12 1.03 2.81 -18.32
N LEU A 13 1.45 2.79 -19.59
CA LEU A 13 1.71 4.02 -20.37
C LEU A 13 0.44 4.59 -21.02
N VAL A 14 -0.58 3.77 -21.29
CA VAL A 14 -1.83 4.23 -21.92
C VAL A 14 -2.86 4.70 -20.88
N SER A 15 -2.84 4.18 -19.65
CA SER A 15 -3.78 4.61 -18.59
C SER A 15 -3.36 5.87 -17.84
N GLY A 16 -2.21 6.49 -18.18
CA GLY A 16 -1.70 7.70 -17.53
C GLY A 16 -2.38 9.01 -17.97
N MET A 17 -3.40 8.98 -18.83
CA MET A 17 -3.90 10.20 -19.47
C MET A 17 -5.41 10.35 -19.62
N LEU A 18 -6.22 9.74 -18.74
CA LEU A 18 -7.64 10.11 -18.63
C LEU A 18 -8.00 10.41 -17.17
N ALA A 19 -7.79 11.67 -16.79
CA ALA A 19 -8.52 12.28 -15.70
C ALA A 19 -10.00 12.37 -16.10
N PHE A 20 -10.84 11.52 -15.54
CA PHE A 20 -12.28 11.75 -15.52
C PHE A 20 -12.76 11.90 -14.08
N ASN A 21 -13.07 13.15 -13.76
CA ASN A 21 -13.78 13.59 -12.58
C ASN A 21 -15.24 13.17 -12.75
N VAL A 22 -15.72 12.18 -11.98
CA VAL A 22 -17.16 12.01 -11.74
C VAL A 22 -17.38 11.71 -10.26
N SER A 23 -17.85 12.76 -9.59
CA SER A 23 -18.42 12.79 -8.26
C SER A 23 -19.83 12.19 -8.28
N ALA A 24 -20.12 11.23 -7.39
CA ALA A 24 -21.43 11.08 -6.73
C ALA A 24 -21.42 9.96 -5.67
N TYR A 25 -21.34 10.38 -4.40
CA TYR A 25 -21.97 9.85 -3.18
C TYR A 25 -21.99 8.35 -2.86
N GLY A 26 -21.40 8.02 -1.70
CA GLY A 26 -21.75 6.86 -0.88
C GLY A 26 -20.63 6.42 0.06
N GLU A 27 -20.45 7.14 1.18
CA GLU A 27 -19.62 6.80 2.35
C GLU A 27 -18.22 6.19 2.08
N VAL A 28 -17.23 7.08 1.97
CA VAL A 28 -15.83 6.71 2.10
C VAL A 28 -15.52 6.57 3.58
N LEU A 29 -15.28 5.33 4.03
CA LEU A 29 -14.58 5.06 5.27
C LEU A 29 -13.18 5.69 5.14
N ILE A 30 -12.97 6.85 5.76
CA ILE A 30 -11.68 7.53 5.81
C ILE A 30 -10.75 6.65 6.65
N ILE A 31 -9.99 5.79 5.98
CA ILE A 31 -8.79 5.21 6.59
C ILE A 31 -7.87 6.39 6.83
N ASN A 32 -7.54 6.66 8.09
CA ASN A 32 -6.63 7.72 8.51
C ASN A 32 -5.27 7.51 7.86
N THR A 33 -5.08 8.06 6.66
CA THR A 33 -3.77 8.27 6.08
C THR A 33 -3.25 9.53 6.75
N GLN A 34 -2.48 9.38 7.83
CA GLN A 34 -1.56 10.43 8.22
C GLN A 34 -0.62 10.64 7.03
N THR A 35 -0.93 11.66 6.24
CA THR A 35 -0.07 12.24 5.24
C THR A 35 1.21 12.67 5.94
N LEU A 36 2.26 11.86 5.81
CA LEU A 36 3.62 12.34 6.00
C LEU A 36 3.86 13.36 4.89
N ASP A 37 3.69 14.64 5.25
CA ASP A 37 4.03 15.77 4.41
C ASP A 37 5.55 15.75 4.14
N PRO A 38 6.01 15.60 2.89
CA PRO A 38 7.43 15.58 2.58
C PRO A 38 8.13 16.95 2.77
N ALA A 39 7.42 18.02 3.16
CA ALA A 39 8.00 19.36 3.28
C ALA A 39 8.79 19.65 4.58
N THR A 40 8.90 18.71 5.53
CA THR A 40 9.72 18.91 6.75
C THR A 40 11.12 18.30 6.71
N LEU A 41 11.51 17.66 5.59
CA LEU A 41 12.89 17.24 5.35
C LEU A 41 13.76 18.40 4.82
N THR A 42 13.82 19.51 5.56
CA THR A 42 14.97 20.42 5.43
C THR A 42 15.97 20.08 6.52
N VAL A 43 16.92 19.23 6.15
CA VAL A 43 18.18 19.04 6.87
C VAL A 43 18.85 20.41 6.98
N GLN A 44 18.80 21.03 8.16
CA GLN A 44 19.75 22.10 8.48
C GLN A 44 21.05 21.46 8.98
N PRO A 45 22.19 21.66 8.30
CA PRO A 45 23.48 21.41 8.91
C PRO A 45 23.75 22.56 9.88
N SER A 46 23.62 22.33 11.19
CA SER A 46 24.16 23.28 12.17
C SER A 46 25.68 23.16 12.15
N THR A 47 26.30 23.99 11.33
CA THR A 47 27.70 24.35 11.42
C THR A 47 27.96 25.08 12.74
N SER A 48 29.13 24.78 13.29
CA SER A 48 29.79 25.44 14.41
C SER A 48 29.65 26.96 14.40
N ASN A 49 29.41 27.57 15.56
CA ASN A 49 29.94 28.90 15.85
C ASN A 49 30.43 29.00 17.30
N VAL A 50 31.75 29.14 17.40
CA VAL A 50 32.48 29.67 18.55
C VAL A 50 31.96 31.09 18.82
N GLY A 51 31.50 31.33 20.04
CA GLY A 51 31.01 32.64 20.49
C GLY A 51 31.43 32.91 21.93
N THR A 52 32.46 33.73 22.06
CA THR A 52 33.13 34.14 23.29
C THR A 52 32.28 35.01 24.23
N LYS A 53 32.44 34.75 25.54
CA LYS A 53 32.46 35.70 26.68
C LYS A 53 31.12 36.14 27.32
N GLY A 54 30.94 35.78 28.60
CA GLY A 54 29.84 36.29 29.45
C GLY A 54 29.78 35.73 30.89
N ARG A 55 30.86 35.93 31.65
CA ARG A 55 31.13 35.67 33.08
C ARG A 55 29.96 35.95 34.07
N SER A 56 29.64 35.01 34.97
CA SER A 56 29.70 35.18 36.43
C SER A 56 29.45 33.86 37.19
N ALA A 57 30.10 33.72 38.35
CA ALA A 57 30.37 32.51 39.11
C ALA A 57 29.27 32.13 40.13
N GLN A 58 29.28 30.88 40.63
CA GLN A 58 29.54 30.54 42.04
C GLN A 58 29.26 29.06 42.38
N THR A 59 30.36 28.35 42.72
CA THR A 59 30.59 27.18 43.61
C THR A 59 29.46 26.21 44.02
N GLY A 60 29.76 24.90 43.96
CA GLY A 60 29.10 23.88 44.81
C GLY A 60 29.52 22.43 44.51
N SER A 61 30.43 21.89 45.33
CA SER A 61 30.91 20.49 45.33
C SER A 61 29.81 19.48 45.63
N GLY A 62 29.78 18.33 44.93
CA GLY A 62 28.83 17.26 45.20
C GLY A 62 29.11 15.96 44.43
N LYS A 63 29.83 15.04 45.07
CA LYS A 63 30.11 13.67 44.64
C LYS A 63 28.83 12.80 44.75
N LYS A 64 28.29 12.30 43.63
CA LYS A 64 27.33 11.17 43.53
C LYS A 64 27.69 10.38 42.27
N ARG A 65 28.45 9.27 42.35
CA ARG A 65 28.02 7.88 42.60
C ARG A 65 26.79 7.47 41.77
N GLY A 66 27.08 6.92 40.58
CA GLY A 66 26.32 5.87 39.91
C GLY A 66 24.84 6.13 39.68
N GLU A 67 24.52 7.04 38.75
CA GLU A 67 23.19 7.08 38.14
C GLU A 67 23.34 6.40 36.77
N ALA A 68 22.87 5.16 36.66
CA ALA A 68 22.66 4.54 35.36
C ALA A 68 21.64 5.42 34.64
N ALA A 69 22.12 6.20 33.67
CA ALA A 69 21.25 7.00 32.82
C ALA A 69 20.13 6.10 32.32
N PRO A 70 18.84 6.49 32.43
CA PRO A 70 17.78 5.74 31.81
C PRO A 70 18.15 5.69 30.33
N VAL A 71 18.34 4.48 29.78
CA VAL A 71 18.47 4.27 28.35
C VAL A 71 17.15 4.76 27.78
N ARG A 72 17.12 6.03 27.37
CA ARG A 72 16.06 6.57 26.53
C ARG A 72 16.21 5.80 25.24
N SER A 73 15.46 4.71 25.12
CA SER A 73 15.20 4.08 23.84
C SER A 73 14.38 5.09 23.05
N ASP A 74 15.11 6.06 22.49
CA ASP A 74 14.56 7.22 21.81
C ASP A 74 13.63 6.71 20.71
N ALA A 75 12.33 7.00 20.84
CA ALA A 75 11.32 6.57 19.87
C ALA A 75 11.72 6.92 18.43
N SER A 76 12.48 8.01 18.25
CA SER A 76 13.06 8.43 16.97
C SER A 76 14.04 7.41 16.36
N PHE A 77 14.83 6.70 17.17
CA PHE A 77 15.74 5.66 16.71
C PHE A 77 14.98 4.40 16.27
N ILE A 78 13.92 4.04 17.00
CA ILE A 78 13.03 2.93 16.66
C ILE A 78 12.29 3.24 15.35
N ASP A 79 11.77 4.45 15.19
CA ASP A 79 11.07 4.89 13.97
C ASP A 79 12.01 4.93 12.75
N SER A 80 13.25 5.36 12.93
CA SER A 80 14.27 5.36 11.86
C SER A 80 14.64 3.94 11.42
N THR A 81 14.79 3.03 12.39
CA THR A 81 15.08 1.61 12.09
C THR A 81 13.92 0.95 11.35
N LYS A 82 12.69 1.25 11.76
CA LYS A 82 11.47 0.76 11.10
C LYS A 82 11.36 1.29 9.67
N ALA A 83 11.57 2.58 9.44
CA ALA A 83 11.54 3.18 8.11
C ALA A 83 12.56 2.53 7.16
N LEU A 84 13.78 2.29 7.63
CA LEU A 84 14.82 1.59 6.86
C LEU A 84 14.41 0.15 6.53
N LEU A 85 13.77 -0.58 7.45
CA LEU A 85 13.27 -1.92 7.18
C LEU A 85 12.15 -1.92 6.14
N LEU A 86 11.20 -0.97 6.22
CA LEU A 86 10.12 -0.82 5.24
C LEU A 86 10.66 -0.54 3.83
N GLU A 87 11.64 0.35 3.71
CA GLU A 87 12.31 0.65 2.45
C GLU A 87 13.08 -0.57 1.92
N ARG A 88 13.92 -1.20 2.76
CA ARG A 88 14.73 -2.37 2.41
C ARG A 88 13.88 -3.54 1.88
N TYR A 89 12.68 -3.72 2.44
CA TYR A 89 11.76 -4.77 2.03
C TYR A 89 10.76 -4.34 0.96
N GLY A 90 10.89 -3.13 0.39
CA GLY A 90 10.05 -2.66 -0.72
C GLY A 90 8.59 -2.49 -0.32
N TYR A 91 8.33 -1.88 0.83
CA TYR A 91 6.98 -1.66 1.33
C TYR A 91 6.13 -0.85 0.35
N GLN A 92 6.69 0.20 -0.26
CA GLN A 92 5.95 1.10 -1.16
C GLN A 92 5.44 0.35 -2.40
N GLU A 93 6.29 -0.46 -3.03
CA GLU A 93 5.93 -1.25 -4.21
C GLU A 93 4.86 -2.29 -3.87
N LYS A 94 4.99 -2.96 -2.72
CA LYS A 94 4.02 -3.95 -2.26
C LYS A 94 2.68 -3.30 -1.93
N SER A 95 2.69 -2.19 -1.21
CA SER A 95 1.50 -1.41 -0.87
C SER A 95 0.76 -0.94 -2.13
N ALA A 96 1.49 -0.38 -3.10
CA ALA A 96 0.93 0.05 -4.38
C ALA A 96 0.32 -1.13 -5.17
N ALA A 97 0.98 -2.29 -5.18
CA ALA A 97 0.47 -3.49 -5.85
C ALA A 97 -0.82 -4.01 -5.20
N VAL A 98 -0.87 -4.08 -3.86
CA VAL A 98 -2.08 -4.48 -3.11
C VAL A 98 -3.24 -3.52 -3.43
N ALA A 99 -2.99 -2.21 -3.36
CA ALA A 99 -4.00 -1.19 -3.64
C ALA A 99 -4.48 -1.24 -5.10
N SER A 100 -3.58 -1.48 -6.05
CA SER A 100 -3.94 -1.65 -7.47
C SER A 100 -4.85 -2.85 -7.68
N ARG A 101 -4.57 -3.99 -7.04
CA ARG A 101 -5.45 -5.17 -7.09
C ARG A 101 -6.82 -4.89 -6.47
N SER A 102 -6.88 -4.17 -5.35
CA SER A 102 -8.16 -3.76 -4.74
C SER A 102 -9.01 -2.92 -5.69
N ARG A 103 -8.40 -1.96 -6.42
CA ARG A 103 -9.11 -1.17 -7.43
C ARG A 103 -9.63 -2.02 -8.59
N LEU A 104 -8.78 -2.91 -9.12
CA LEU A 104 -9.20 -3.81 -10.21
C LEU A 104 -10.36 -4.73 -9.78
N ILE A 105 -10.38 -5.20 -8.54
CA ILE A 105 -11.50 -5.98 -7.99
C ILE A 105 -12.78 -5.14 -7.94
N GLN A 106 -12.70 -3.87 -7.55
CA GLN A 106 -13.86 -2.96 -7.55
C GLN A 106 -14.38 -2.72 -8.98
N ASP A 107 -13.49 -2.48 -9.94
CA ASP A 107 -13.87 -2.29 -11.34
C ASP A 107 -14.54 -3.56 -11.92
N LEU A 108 -14.00 -4.74 -11.59
CA LEU A 108 -14.62 -6.01 -11.96
C LEU A 108 -15.99 -6.17 -11.33
N ALA A 109 -16.17 -5.76 -10.06
CA ALA A 109 -17.47 -5.82 -9.40
C ALA A 109 -18.53 -5.01 -10.16
N LEU A 110 -18.20 -3.77 -10.54
CA LEU A 110 -19.07 -2.91 -11.33
C LEU A 110 -19.41 -3.54 -12.68
N LYS A 111 -18.41 -4.06 -13.40
CA LYS A 111 -18.60 -4.72 -14.69
C LYS A 111 -19.52 -5.94 -14.59
N ILE A 112 -19.35 -6.78 -13.56
CA ILE A 112 -20.17 -7.97 -13.35
C ILE A 112 -21.61 -7.61 -13.02
N ASP A 113 -21.80 -6.59 -12.18
CA ASP A 113 -23.13 -6.12 -11.81
C ASP A 113 -23.85 -5.49 -13.03
N GLU A 114 -23.13 -4.82 -13.94
CA GLU A 114 -23.65 -4.32 -15.21
C GLU A 114 -24.14 -5.47 -16.10
N ILE A 115 -23.25 -6.41 -16.43
CA ILE A 115 -23.57 -7.51 -17.36
C ILE A 115 -24.56 -8.52 -16.76
N GLY A 116 -24.64 -8.61 -15.43
CA GLY A 116 -25.64 -9.40 -14.73
C GLY A 116 -27.07 -8.90 -14.96
N ARG A 117 -27.25 -7.63 -15.34
CA ARG A 117 -28.57 -7.03 -15.66
C ARG A 117 -28.92 -7.12 -17.14
N SER A 118 -27.93 -7.04 -18.02
CA SER A 118 -28.13 -6.93 -19.47
C SER A 118 -27.75 -8.17 -20.28
N SER A 119 -27.33 -9.26 -19.62
CA SER A 119 -26.65 -10.43 -20.20
C SER A 119 -25.27 -10.12 -20.80
N ALA A 120 -24.47 -11.16 -21.00
CA ALA A 120 -23.10 -11.09 -21.48
C ALA A 120 -22.86 -12.07 -22.64
N SER A 121 -21.93 -11.76 -23.54
CA SER A 121 -21.43 -12.77 -24.48
C SER A 121 -20.54 -13.78 -23.78
N GLU A 122 -20.49 -15.01 -24.30
CA GLU A 122 -19.59 -16.07 -23.82
C GLU A 122 -18.12 -15.59 -23.79
N LYS A 123 -17.72 -14.87 -24.84
CA LYS A 123 -16.38 -14.31 -24.95
C LYS A 123 -16.07 -13.35 -23.80
N MET A 124 -16.97 -12.42 -23.49
CA MET A 124 -16.77 -11.46 -22.39
C MET A 124 -16.68 -12.18 -21.04
N VAL A 125 -17.53 -13.17 -20.78
CA VAL A 125 -17.48 -13.95 -19.54
C VAL A 125 -16.15 -14.72 -19.44
N SER A 126 -15.67 -15.29 -20.53
CA SER A 126 -14.39 -15.99 -20.60
C SER A 126 -13.20 -15.06 -20.32
N GLU A 127 -13.19 -13.85 -20.90
CA GLU A 127 -12.18 -12.83 -20.65
C GLU A 127 -12.14 -12.40 -19.18
N LEU A 128 -13.32 -12.15 -18.58
CA LEU A 128 -13.43 -11.79 -17.16
C LEU A 128 -12.93 -12.92 -16.24
N LYS A 129 -13.24 -14.19 -16.57
CA LYS A 129 -12.68 -15.35 -15.86
C LYS A 129 -11.15 -15.38 -15.96
N GLY A 130 -10.61 -15.09 -17.14
CA GLY A 130 -9.16 -14.99 -17.36
C GLY A 130 -8.49 -13.96 -16.45
N ILE A 131 -9.04 -12.74 -16.40
CA ILE A 131 -8.56 -11.65 -15.54
C ILE A 131 -8.64 -12.05 -14.06
N MET A 132 -9.77 -12.61 -13.62
CA MET A 132 -9.92 -13.04 -12.24
C MET A 132 -8.94 -14.14 -11.85
N ASN A 133 -8.62 -15.08 -12.74
CA ASN A 133 -7.64 -16.13 -12.46
C ASN A 133 -6.22 -15.58 -12.32
N GLN A 134 -5.87 -14.56 -13.12
CA GLN A 134 -4.60 -13.86 -13.00
C GLN A 134 -4.52 -13.12 -11.66
N LEU A 135 -5.55 -12.34 -11.30
CA LEU A 135 -5.62 -11.66 -10.01
C LEU A 135 -5.51 -12.64 -8.84
N ASN A 136 -6.22 -13.77 -8.88
CA ASN A 136 -6.16 -14.78 -7.82
C ASN A 136 -4.72 -15.33 -7.64
N THR A 137 -4.00 -15.53 -8.73
CA THR A 137 -2.60 -15.97 -8.70
C THR A 137 -1.70 -14.92 -8.07
N GLU A 138 -1.87 -13.65 -8.45
CA GLU A 138 -1.08 -12.55 -7.92
C GLU A 138 -1.35 -12.29 -6.44
N ILE A 139 -2.62 -12.32 -6.01
CA ILE A 139 -3.03 -12.20 -4.61
C ILE A 139 -2.43 -13.34 -3.79
N GLY A 140 -2.46 -14.57 -4.30
CA GLY A 140 -1.85 -15.73 -3.63
C GLY A 140 -0.34 -15.58 -3.44
N ARG A 141 0.38 -15.14 -4.49
CA ARG A 141 1.83 -14.87 -4.41
C ARG A 141 2.14 -13.74 -3.44
N SER A 142 1.40 -12.65 -3.50
CA SER A 142 1.54 -11.50 -2.60
C SER A 142 1.28 -11.90 -1.15
N SER A 143 0.21 -12.66 -0.90
CA SER A 143 -0.12 -13.16 0.45
C SER A 143 0.98 -14.03 1.03
N ALA A 144 1.53 -14.96 0.23
CA ALA A 144 2.63 -15.83 0.66
C ALA A 144 3.93 -15.04 0.93
N ASP A 145 4.19 -13.99 0.16
CA ASP A 145 5.34 -13.12 0.37
C ASP A 145 5.17 -12.22 1.61
N LEU A 146 3.95 -11.74 1.87
CA LEU A 146 3.64 -10.85 2.99
C LEU A 146 3.53 -11.58 4.34
N SER A 147 3.12 -12.86 4.34
CA SER A 147 2.91 -13.63 5.57
C SER A 147 4.18 -13.89 6.40
N LYS A 148 5.36 -13.70 5.79
CA LYS A 148 6.66 -13.89 6.46
C LYS A 148 7.10 -12.71 7.33
N PHE A 149 6.41 -11.57 7.26
CA PHE A 149 6.81 -10.36 7.96
C PHE A 149 6.07 -10.20 9.29
N GLU A 150 6.80 -9.86 10.34
CA GLU A 150 6.24 -9.55 11.67
C GLU A 150 5.89 -8.06 11.84
N LEU A 151 6.48 -7.21 11.00
CA LEU A 151 6.22 -5.77 10.96
C LEU A 151 4.73 -5.49 10.65
N THR A 152 4.10 -4.66 11.49
CA THR A 152 2.67 -4.34 11.44
C THR A 152 2.21 -3.84 10.07
N GLU A 153 3.03 -3.04 9.38
CA GLU A 153 2.72 -2.51 8.04
C GLU A 153 2.52 -3.63 7.02
N PHE A 154 3.40 -4.63 7.01
CA PHE A 154 3.26 -5.78 6.12
C PHE A 154 2.09 -6.69 6.54
N GLN A 155 1.82 -6.80 7.84
CA GLN A 155 0.62 -7.51 8.31
C GLN A 155 -0.68 -6.83 7.87
N GLN A 156 -0.72 -5.50 7.79
CA GLN A 156 -1.86 -4.76 7.24
C GLN A 156 -2.03 -5.07 5.75
N LEU A 157 -0.95 -5.06 4.96
CA LEU A 157 -1.00 -5.46 3.55
C LEU A 157 -1.46 -6.91 3.38
N TYR A 158 -0.98 -7.83 4.23
CA TYR A 158 -1.42 -9.23 4.20
C TYR A 158 -2.93 -9.36 4.43
N ARG A 159 -3.47 -8.64 5.42
CA ARG A 159 -4.93 -8.61 5.68
C ARG A 159 -5.71 -8.03 4.51
N ALA A 160 -5.19 -6.97 3.88
CA ALA A 160 -5.80 -6.40 2.68
C ALA A 160 -5.81 -7.42 1.51
N GLU A 161 -4.75 -8.23 1.34
CA GLU A 161 -4.76 -9.30 0.34
C GLU A 161 -5.76 -10.42 0.66
N GLN A 162 -5.96 -10.75 1.95
CA GLN A 162 -7.02 -11.70 2.34
C GLN A 162 -8.42 -11.14 1.99
N GLN A 163 -8.63 -9.84 2.19
CA GLN A 163 -9.87 -9.18 1.78
C GLN A 163 -10.05 -9.21 0.25
N ASN A 164 -9.00 -8.87 -0.51
CA ASN A 164 -8.98 -8.97 -1.96
C ASN A 164 -9.34 -10.39 -2.43
N ALA A 165 -8.73 -11.42 -1.84
CA ALA A 165 -9.01 -12.83 -2.17
C ALA A 165 -10.48 -13.19 -1.92
N SER A 166 -11.03 -12.79 -0.78
CA SER A 166 -12.42 -13.04 -0.42
C SER A 166 -13.38 -12.35 -1.40
N GLN A 167 -13.15 -11.07 -1.71
CA GLN A 167 -13.96 -10.32 -2.67
C GLN A 167 -13.89 -10.95 -4.06
N LEU A 168 -12.69 -11.28 -4.54
CA LEU A 168 -12.52 -11.89 -5.85
C LEU A 168 -13.24 -13.24 -5.95
N LYS A 169 -13.22 -14.06 -4.90
CA LYS A 169 -13.98 -15.32 -4.84
C LYS A 169 -15.49 -15.08 -4.93
N GLN A 170 -16.00 -14.04 -4.28
CA GLN A 170 -17.42 -13.66 -4.40
C GLN A 170 -17.76 -13.19 -5.82
N LEU A 171 -16.87 -12.42 -6.47
CA LEU A 171 -17.05 -11.96 -7.85
C LEU A 171 -17.02 -13.13 -8.84
N GLN A 172 -16.13 -14.11 -8.66
CA GLN A 172 -16.13 -15.34 -9.45
C GLN A 172 -17.47 -16.08 -9.35
N ALA A 173 -18.02 -16.19 -8.13
CA ALA A 173 -19.32 -16.81 -7.91
C ALA A 173 -20.47 -16.02 -8.56
N LYS A 174 -20.42 -14.69 -8.54
CA LYS A 174 -21.38 -13.82 -9.26
C LYS A 174 -21.27 -14.00 -10.78
N LEU A 175 -20.05 -13.95 -11.32
CA LEU A 175 -19.80 -14.09 -12.76
C LEU A 175 -20.33 -15.41 -13.32
N ASN A 176 -20.23 -16.50 -12.55
CA ASN A 176 -20.77 -17.80 -12.94
C ASN A 176 -22.31 -17.86 -13.01
N LYS A 177 -23.02 -16.84 -12.49
CA LYS A 177 -24.48 -16.73 -12.54
C LYS A 177 -24.96 -15.70 -13.58
N VAL A 178 -24.04 -15.01 -14.26
CA VAL A 178 -24.40 -14.03 -15.28
C VAL A 178 -25.11 -14.74 -16.45
N PRO A 179 -26.26 -14.24 -16.93
CA PRO A 179 -26.91 -14.80 -18.11
C PRO A 179 -26.02 -14.64 -19.33
N VAL A 180 -25.81 -15.73 -20.07
CA VAL A 180 -24.92 -15.74 -21.22
C VAL A 180 -25.71 -15.93 -22.50
N VAL A 181 -25.43 -15.10 -23.49
CA VAL A 181 -25.97 -15.23 -24.84
C VAL A 181 -24.89 -15.84 -25.72
N SER A 182 -25.16 -17.01 -26.29
CA SER A 182 -24.29 -17.63 -27.29
C SER A 182 -24.37 -16.82 -28.59
N GLU A 183 -23.21 -16.46 -29.15
CA GLU A 183 -23.09 -15.78 -30.44
C GLU A 183 -23.40 -16.71 -31.62
#